data_AF-A0A1X4N984-F1
#
_entry.id   AF-A0A1X4N984-F1
#
_cell.length_a   1.000
_cell.length_b   1.000
_cell.length_c   1.000
_cell.angle_alpha   90.00
_cell.angle_beta   90.00
_cell.angle_gamma   90.00
#
_symmetry.space_group_name_H-M   'P 1'
#
loop_
_entity.id
_entity.type
_entity.pdbx_description
1 polymer ?
#
loop_
_entity_poly.entity_id
_entity_poly.type
_entity_poly.pdbx_seq_one_letter_code
_entity_poly.pdbx_strand_id
1 'polypeptide(L)'
;MEDTPVHWGDAEFEEFASQELSGLAERAKERGICIDCLSDRLIFEVVVGLVKSGVSEQEIFDLVTEAIEEAENDDQAPGGTPPRIH
;
A
#
# COMPACT_ATOMS: atom_id res chain seq x y z
N MET A 1 -5.52 -27.65 5.03
CA MET A 1 -5.75 -26.53 4.10
C MET A 1 -4.69 -25.53 4.46
N GLU A 2 -3.59 -25.55 3.71
CA GLU A 2 -2.54 -24.53 3.81
C GLU A 2 -3.01 -23.36 2.97
N ASP A 3 -3.61 -22.36 3.60
CA ASP A 3 -3.88 -21.08 2.96
C ASP A 3 -2.58 -20.27 2.95
N THR A 4 -1.79 -20.45 1.91
CA THR A 4 -0.76 -19.46 1.57
C THR A 4 -0.69 -19.28 0.06
N PRO A 5 -1.41 -18.28 -0.47
CA PRO A 5 -0.98 -17.59 -1.65
C PRO A 5 -0.55 -16.19 -1.20
N VAL A 6 0.69 -16.09 -0.71
CA VAL A 6 1.33 -14.78 -0.61
C VAL A 6 1.62 -14.38 -2.06
N HIS A 7 0.75 -13.57 -2.68
CA HIS A 7 0.85 -13.13 -4.08
C HIS A 7 1.91 -12.04 -4.32
N TRP A 8 2.89 -11.95 -3.42
CA TRP A 8 3.98 -10.99 -3.54
C TRP A 8 4.89 -11.38 -4.71
N GLY A 9 5.08 -10.48 -5.68
CA GLY A 9 5.83 -10.77 -6.91
C GLY A 9 5.04 -11.44 -8.03
N ASP A 10 3.71 -11.58 -7.89
CA ASP A 10 2.83 -12.01 -8.98
C ASP A 10 2.48 -10.80 -9.86
N ALA A 11 2.98 -10.81 -11.10
CA ALA A 11 2.80 -9.71 -12.04
C ALA A 11 1.32 -9.41 -12.36
N GLU A 12 0.44 -10.42 -12.40
CA GLU A 12 -0.99 -10.20 -12.65
C GLU A 12 -1.66 -9.53 -11.45
N PHE A 13 -1.27 -9.92 -10.24
CA PHE A 13 -1.76 -9.29 -9.02
C PHE A 13 -1.25 -7.84 -8.88
N GLU A 14 0.02 -7.59 -9.15
CA GLU A 14 0.61 -6.24 -9.11
C GLU A 14 -0.01 -5.32 -10.16
N GLU A 15 -0.25 -5.81 -11.37
CA GLU A 15 -0.95 -5.06 -12.41
C GLU A 15 -2.38 -4.73 -11.98
N PHE A 16 -3.12 -5.71 -11.47
CA PHE A 16 -4.48 -5.50 -10.94
C PHE A 16 -4.49 -4.45 -9.82
N ALA A 17 -3.59 -4.57 -8.82
CA ALA A 17 -3.50 -3.63 -7.71
C ALA A 17 -3.20 -2.21 -8.20
N SER A 18 -2.27 -2.06 -9.16
CA SER A 18 -1.92 -0.77 -9.75
C SER A 18 -3.11 -0.12 -10.47
N GLN A 19 -3.88 -0.90 -11.25
CA GLN A 19 -5.07 -0.42 -11.95
C GLN A 19 -6.15 0.05 -10.96
N GLU A 20 -6.42 -0.73 -9.91
CA GLU A 20 -7.42 -0.40 -8.89
C GLU A 20 -7.04 0.85 -8.08
N LEU A 21 -5.76 0.96 -7.68
CA LEU A 21 -5.25 2.13 -6.96
C LEU A 21 -5.30 3.39 -7.83
N SER A 22 -4.96 3.28 -9.11
CA SER A 22 -5.06 4.38 -10.07
C SER A 22 -6.50 4.85 -10.23
N GLY A 23 -7.44 3.93 -10.44
CA GLY A 23 -8.86 4.26 -10.55
C GLY A 23 -9.44 4.84 -9.26
N LEU A 24 -8.96 4.41 -8.10
CA LEU A 24 -9.35 4.99 -6.81
C LEU A 24 -8.85 6.43 -6.66
N ALA A 25 -7.60 6.71 -7.05
CA ALA A 25 -7.03 8.05 -7.01
C ALA A 25 -7.78 9.03 -7.93
N GLU A 26 -8.16 8.60 -9.15
CA GLU A 26 -8.97 9.41 -10.05
C GLU A 26 -10.32 9.77 -9.46
N ARG A 27 -11.05 8.79 -8.92
CA ARG A 27 -12.36 9.02 -8.27
C ARG A 27 -12.24 9.91 -7.03
N ALA A 28 -11.15 9.80 -6.27
CA ALA A 28 -10.89 10.67 -5.13
C ALA A 28 -10.69 12.13 -5.59
N LYS A 29 -9.90 12.32 -6.66
CA LYS A 29 -9.68 13.64 -7.27
C LYS A 29 -10.97 14.28 -7.78
N GLU A 30 -11.83 13.53 -8.47
CA GLU A 30 -13.13 14.01 -8.95
C GLU A 30 -14.04 14.50 -7.81
N ARG A 31 -13.88 13.92 -6.62
CA ARG A 31 -14.63 14.28 -5.41
C ARG A 31 -13.94 15.31 -4.53
N GLY A 32 -12.78 15.83 -4.95
CA GLY A 32 -11.99 16.78 -4.16
C GLY A 32 -11.42 16.20 -2.87
N ILE A 33 -11.21 14.88 -2.81
CA ILE A 33 -10.60 14.20 -1.67
C ILE A 33 -9.08 14.28 -1.82
N CYS A 34 -8.39 14.70 -0.76
CA CYS A 34 -6.94 14.79 -0.76
C CYS A 34 -6.29 13.40 -0.80
N ILE A 35 -5.19 13.23 -1.54
CA ILE A 35 -4.53 11.92 -1.67
C ILE A 35 -4.02 11.43 -0.32
N ASP A 36 -3.49 12.32 0.53
CA ASP A 36 -3.04 12.01 1.89
C ASP A 36 -4.20 11.47 2.77
N CYS A 37 -5.38 12.06 2.62
CA CYS A 37 -6.60 11.66 3.32
C CYS A 37 -7.05 10.25 2.87
N LEU A 38 -6.84 9.94 1.59
CA LEU A 38 -7.18 8.66 0.99
C LEU A 38 -6.19 7.58 1.40
N SER A 39 -4.89 7.89 1.42
CA SER A 39 -3.85 6.97 1.90
C SER A 39 -4.04 6.65 3.38
N ASP A 40 -4.32 7.65 4.22
CA ASP A 40 -4.60 7.43 5.66
C ASP A 40 -5.77 6.47 5.84
N ARG A 41 -6.84 6.65 5.05
CA ARG A 41 -8.01 5.77 5.13
C ARG A 41 -7.71 4.36 4.65
N LEU A 42 -6.96 4.20 3.56
CA LEU A 42 -6.53 2.90 3.05
C LEU A 42 -5.69 2.15 4.08
N ILE A 43 -4.66 2.81 4.62
CA ILE A 43 -3.78 2.23 5.66
C ILE A 43 -4.62 1.76 6.84
N PHE A 44 -5.55 2.60 7.31
CA PHE A 44 -6.43 2.25 8.41
C PHE A 44 -7.29 1.02 8.12
N GLU A 45 -7.92 0.94 6.94
CA GLU A 45 -8.76 -0.22 6.57
C GLU A 45 -7.93 -1.50 6.44
N VAL A 46 -6.70 -1.42 5.93
CA VAL A 46 -5.77 -2.56 5.87
C VAL A 46 -5.45 -3.04 7.27
N VAL A 47 -5.01 -2.15 8.17
CA VAL A 47 -4.69 -2.49 9.57
C VAL A 47 -5.91 -3.10 10.27
N VAL A 48 -7.09 -2.51 10.11
CA VAL A 48 -8.35 -3.05 10.68
C VAL A 48 -8.66 -4.43 10.11
N GLY A 49 -8.45 -4.64 8.81
CA GLY A 49 -8.61 -5.94 8.17
C GLY A 49 -7.70 -7.00 8.76
N LEU A 50 -6.41 -6.68 8.94
CA LEU A 50 -5.42 -7.59 9.55
C LEU A 50 -5.80 -7.95 10.99
N VAL A 51 -6.17 -6.96 11.80
CA VAL A 51 -6.64 -7.19 13.18
C VAL A 51 -7.87 -8.10 13.19
N LYS A 52 -8.84 -7.88 12.31
CA LYS A 52 -10.05 -8.73 12.21
C LYS A 52 -9.75 -10.15 11.76
N SER A 53 -8.70 -10.34 10.97
CA SER A 53 -8.22 -11.65 10.53
C SER A 53 -7.39 -12.38 11.60
N GLY A 54 -7.15 -11.75 12.75
CA GLY A 54 -6.42 -12.34 13.87
C GLY A 54 -4.90 -12.21 13.80
N VAL A 55 -4.38 -11.36 12.91
CA VAL A 55 -2.95 -11.02 12.85
C VAL A 55 -2.57 -10.27 14.13
N SER A 56 -1.44 -10.62 14.74
CA SER A 56 -1.02 -9.98 15.99
C SER A 56 -0.54 -8.55 15.77
N GLU A 57 -0.65 -7.71 16.79
CA GLU A 57 -0.18 -6.32 16.74
C GLU A 57 1.32 -6.24 16.37
N GLN A 58 2.13 -7.19 16.85
CA GLN A 58 3.56 -7.26 16.55
C GLN A 58 3.80 -7.55 15.07
N GLU A 59 3.12 -8.53 14.49
CA GLU A 59 3.26 -8.86 13.06
C GLU A 59 2.82 -7.71 12.15
N ILE A 60 1.77 -6.97 12.54
CA ILE A 60 1.36 -5.76 11.81
C ILE A 60 2.44 -4.68 11.89
N PHE A 61 3.03 -4.49 13.08
CA PHE A 61 4.10 -3.51 13.27
C PHE A 61 5.36 -3.86 12.47
N ASP A 62 5.74 -5.14 12.45
CA ASP A 62 6.88 -5.64 11.68
C ASP A 62 6.64 -5.42 10.18
N LEU A 63 5.45 -5.77 9.66
CA LEU A 63 5.06 -5.54 8.26
C LEU A 63 5.14 -4.05 7.86
N VAL A 64 4.61 -3.16 8.69
CA VAL A 64 4.66 -1.70 8.40
C VAL A 64 6.09 -1.19 8.44
N THR A 65 6.92 -1.70 9.36
CA THR A 65 8.33 -1.32 9.47
C THR A 65 9.12 -1.77 8.24
N GLU A 66 8.93 -3.02 7.81
CA GLU A 66 9.54 -3.55 6.58
C GLU A 66 9.16 -2.71 5.35
N ALA A 67 7.87 -2.36 5.21
CA ALA A 67 7.42 -1.53 4.10
C ALA A 67 8.04 -0.10 4.11
N ILE A 68 8.27 0.48 5.28
CA ILE A 68 8.95 1.77 5.42
C ILE A 68 10.43 1.64 5.01
N GLU A 69 11.12 0.61 5.50
CA GLU A 69 12.51 0.35 5.15
C GLU A 69 12.68 0.11 3.64
N GLU A 70 11.80 -0.66 3.01
CA GLU A 70 11.79 -0.86 1.56
C GLU A 70 11.57 0.47 0.80
N ALA A 71 10.59 1.28 1.22
CA ALA A 71 10.34 2.58 0.59
C ALA A 71 11.54 3.54 0.72
N GLU A 72 12.21 3.55 1.87
CA GLU A 72 13.42 4.35 2.09
C GLU A 72 14.61 3.86 1.24
N ASN A 73 14.73 2.55 1.02
CA ASN A 73 15.77 1.96 0.19
C ASN A 73 15.54 2.19 -1.31
N ASP A 74 14.28 2.17 -1.77
CA ASP A 74 13.91 2.49 -3.15
C ASP A 74 14.20 3.95 -3.50
N ASP A 75 14.00 4.88 -2.56
CA ASP A 75 14.34 6.30 -2.74
C ASP A 75 15.87 6.56 -2.81
N GLN A 76 16.68 5.59 -2.40
CA GLN A 76 18.16 5.64 -2.46
C GLN A 76 18.75 4.96 -3.71
N ALA A 77 17.94 4.33 -4.56
CA ALA A 77 18.40 3.83 -5.85
C ALA A 77 18.86 5.00 -6.76
N PRO A 78 19.95 4.86 -7.54
CA PRO A 78 20.44 5.92 -8.43
C PRO A 78 19.48 6.13 -9.60
N GLY A 79 18.42 6.90 -9.35
CA GLY A 79 17.30 7.13 -10.27
C GLY A 79 16.41 8.33 -9.91
N GLY A 80 16.58 8.93 -8.73
CA GLY A 80 16.29 10.35 -8.46
C GLY A 80 14.84 10.80 -8.60
N THR A 81 14.09 10.66 -7.50
CA THR A 81 12.93 11.46 -7.09
C THR A 81 11.69 11.42 -8.01
N PRO A 82 10.57 10.80 -7.57
CA PRO A 82 9.30 10.98 -8.25
C PRO A 82 8.89 12.47 -8.20
N PRO A 83 8.29 13.02 -9.28
CA PRO A 83 7.97 14.44 -9.34
C PRO A 83 6.98 14.81 -8.24
N ARG A 84 7.36 15.75 -7.37
CA ARG A 84 6.41 16.40 -6.47
C ARG A 84 5.45 17.23 -7.33
N ILE A 85 4.25 16.72 -7.53
CA ILE A 85 3.17 17.46 -8.17
C ILE A 85 2.68 18.49 -7.15
N HIS A 86 3.10 19.74 -7.37
CA HIS A 86 2.55 20.93 -6.71
C HIS A 86 1.22 21.34 -7.34
#